data_AF-A0A7G5H390-F1
#
_entry.id   AF-A0A7G5H390-F1
#
_cell.length_a   1.000
_cell.length_b   1.000
_cell.length_c   1.000
_cell.angle_alpha   90.00
_cell.angle_beta   90.00
_cell.angle_gamma   90.00
#
_symmetry.space_group_name_H-M   'P 1'
#
loop_
_entity.id
_entity.type
_entity.pdbx_description
1 polymer ?
#
loop_
_entity_poly.entity_id
_entity_poly.type
_entity_poly.pdbx_seq_one_letter_code
_entity_poly.pdbx_strand_id
1 'polypeptide(L)'
;MKYLLITIAILLGSSPVLIAQKPPVKSPENEKFVFLNNGATVGMIIKSVVKADKQRLKLTDQQLPKAKEIITKAVVDFNEGVKTLKAAGMNQKKLRTLALGVEDEKVKAYKAILTPEQYQIVVTQHKKVYPESRV
;
A
#
# COMPACT_ATOMS: atom_id res chain seq x y z
N MET A 1 54.70 10.12 -55.25
CA MET A 1 53.68 9.75 -54.27
C MET A 1 53.27 8.31 -54.54
N LYS A 2 53.48 7.41 -53.56
CA LYS A 2 53.33 5.95 -53.71
C LYS A 2 51.86 5.52 -53.58
N TYR A 3 51.53 4.50 -54.34
CA TYR A 3 50.22 3.86 -54.49
C TYR A 3 49.79 2.99 -53.29
N LEU A 4 48.50 2.64 -53.32
CA LEU A 4 47.90 1.32 -53.01
C LEU A 4 47.83 0.89 -51.53
N LEU A 5 46.62 0.81 -50.96
CA LEU A 5 45.82 -0.43 -50.92
C LEU A 5 44.52 -0.27 -50.12
N ILE A 6 43.48 -0.84 -50.71
CA ILE A 6 42.13 -1.07 -50.22
C ILE A 6 42.16 -2.14 -49.11
N THR A 7 41.41 -1.93 -48.02
CA THR A 7 40.77 -3.03 -47.28
C THR A 7 39.43 -2.58 -46.70
N ILE A 8 38.36 -3.05 -47.34
CA ILE A 8 37.00 -3.13 -46.80
C ILE A 8 36.95 -4.42 -45.95
N ALA A 9 36.56 -4.30 -44.68
CA ALA A 9 36.01 -5.43 -43.91
C ALA A 9 35.19 -4.90 -42.72
N ILE A 10 33.90 -4.72 -42.98
CA ILE A 10 32.76 -5.14 -42.14
C ILE A 10 33.06 -5.28 -40.64
N LEU A 11 32.53 -4.35 -39.84
CA LEU A 11 32.04 -4.70 -38.50
C LEU A 11 30.65 -4.04 -38.31
N LEU A 12 29.67 -4.65 -38.98
CA LEU A 12 28.28 -4.61 -38.56
C LEU A 12 28.19 -5.36 -37.21
N GLY A 13 27.44 -4.79 -36.28
CA GLY A 13 26.83 -5.57 -35.20
C GLY A 13 27.44 -5.32 -33.83
N SER A 14 26.97 -4.27 -33.17
CA SER A 14 26.33 -4.38 -31.85
C SER A 14 25.97 -2.99 -31.37
N SER A 15 24.81 -2.49 -31.81
CA SER A 15 24.09 -1.49 -31.03
C SER A 15 23.80 -2.16 -29.68
N PRO A 16 24.29 -1.68 -28.52
CA PRO A 16 23.60 -1.99 -27.29
C PRO A 16 22.25 -1.29 -27.44
N VAL A 17 21.22 -2.08 -27.75
CA VAL A 17 19.86 -1.70 -27.40
C VAL A 17 19.91 -1.46 -25.91
N LEU A 18 20.00 -0.20 -25.51
CA LEU A 18 19.71 0.22 -24.16
C LEU A 18 18.23 -0.10 -23.98
N ILE A 19 17.95 -1.35 -23.59
CA ILE A 19 16.68 -1.73 -22.98
C ILE A 19 16.61 -0.82 -21.76
N ALA A 20 15.86 0.26 -21.89
CA ALA A 20 15.44 1.07 -20.77
C ALA A 20 14.75 0.09 -19.81
N GLN A 21 15.48 -0.37 -18.79
CA GLN A 21 14.91 -1.10 -17.67
C GLN A 21 13.87 -0.14 -17.11
N LYS A 22 12.58 -0.42 -17.36
CA LYS A 22 11.50 0.27 -16.67
C LYS A 22 11.88 0.26 -15.20
N PRO A 23 11.87 1.41 -14.50
CA PRO A 23 12.17 1.41 -13.08
C PRO A 23 11.30 0.32 -12.44
N PRO A 24 11.88 -0.53 -11.58
CA PRO A 24 11.13 -1.64 -11.00
C PRO A 24 9.84 -1.06 -10.43
N VAL A 25 8.70 -1.66 -10.81
CA VAL A 25 7.39 -1.29 -10.29
C VAL A 25 7.51 -1.34 -8.77
N LYS A 26 7.58 -0.17 -8.13
CA LYS A 26 7.76 -0.09 -6.68
C LYS A 26 6.47 -0.63 -6.05
N SER A 27 6.53 -1.87 -5.56
CA SER A 27 5.42 -2.43 -4.79
C SER A 27 5.15 -1.51 -3.59
N PRO A 28 3.91 -1.06 -3.38
CA PRO A 28 3.55 -0.23 -2.23
C PRO A 28 3.95 -0.87 -0.90
N GLU A 29 3.99 -2.20 -0.83
CA GLU A 29 4.38 -2.96 0.36
C GLU A 29 5.84 -2.72 0.79
N ASN A 30 6.72 -2.33 -0.13
CA ASN A 30 8.13 -2.06 0.14
C ASN A 30 8.39 -0.61 0.58
N GLU A 31 7.39 0.26 0.49
CA GLU A 31 7.53 1.65 0.93
C GLU A 31 7.58 1.75 2.45
N LYS A 32 8.36 2.70 2.97
CA LYS A 32 8.33 3.01 4.41
C LYS A 32 7.03 3.72 4.77
N PHE A 33 6.46 3.33 5.89
CA PHE A 33 5.28 4.01 6.41
C PHE A 33 5.66 5.39 6.93
N VAL A 34 4.96 6.42 6.44
CA VAL A 34 5.40 7.82 6.51
C VAL A 34 5.46 8.39 7.92
N PHE A 35 4.74 7.79 8.88
CA PHE A 35 4.81 8.15 10.30
C PHE A 35 5.86 7.38 11.09
N LEU A 36 6.25 6.21 10.60
CA LEU A 36 7.09 5.30 11.34
C LEU A 36 8.54 5.56 10.94
N ASN A 37 9.13 6.58 11.56
CA ASN A 37 10.56 6.94 11.42
C ASN A 37 11.52 5.82 11.91
N ASN A 38 10.98 4.69 12.38
CA ASN A 38 11.71 3.53 12.89
C ASN A 38 12.00 2.46 11.82
N GLY A 39 11.69 2.71 10.54
CA GLY A 39 12.01 1.79 9.44
C GLY A 39 10.94 0.75 9.11
N ALA A 40 9.75 0.83 9.71
CA ALA A 40 8.64 -0.04 9.33
C ALA A 40 8.20 0.19 7.87
N THR A 41 8.05 -0.89 7.12
CA THR A 41 7.45 -0.84 5.78
C THR A 41 5.93 -0.97 5.84
N VAL A 42 5.25 -0.49 4.80
CA VAL A 42 3.82 -0.69 4.59
C VAL A 42 3.47 -2.18 4.69
N GLY A 43 4.26 -3.06 4.08
CA GLY A 43 4.07 -4.52 4.16
C GLY A 43 4.15 -5.08 5.58
N MET A 44 5.05 -4.57 6.42
CA MET A 44 5.12 -4.95 7.83
C MET A 44 3.85 -4.56 8.59
N ILE A 45 3.31 -3.36 8.33
CA ILE A 45 2.07 -2.90 8.95
C ILE A 45 0.88 -3.73 8.48
N ILE A 46 0.76 -3.98 7.18
CA ILE A 46 -0.27 -4.87 6.62
C ILE A 46 -0.23 -6.22 7.32
N LYS A 47 0.96 -6.85 7.40
CA LYS A 47 1.12 -8.16 8.05
C LYS A 47 0.68 -8.14 9.53
N SER A 48 1.03 -7.08 10.26
CA SER A 48 0.64 -6.91 11.66
C SER A 48 -0.88 -6.77 11.82
N VAL A 49 -1.50 -5.92 11.00
CA VAL A 49 -2.95 -5.69 11.04
C VAL A 49 -3.72 -6.93 10.62
N VAL A 50 -3.30 -7.63 9.56
CA VAL A 50 -3.89 -8.91 9.14
C VAL A 50 -3.81 -9.95 10.25
N LYS A 51 -2.68 -10.04 10.96
CA LYS A 51 -2.52 -10.96 12.10
C LYS A 51 -3.50 -10.62 13.23
N ALA A 52 -3.59 -9.35 13.59
CA ALA A 52 -4.50 -8.89 14.65
C ALA A 52 -5.96 -9.17 14.29
N ASP A 53 -6.36 -8.88 13.05
CA ASP A 53 -7.73 -9.05 12.60
C ASP A 53 -8.10 -10.54 12.42
N LYS A 54 -7.16 -11.38 11.95
CA LYS A 54 -7.35 -12.85 11.91
C LYS A 54 -7.68 -13.38 13.31
N GLN A 55 -6.93 -12.95 14.32
CA GLN A 55 -7.14 -13.39 15.71
C GLN A 55 -8.44 -12.83 16.30
N ARG A 56 -8.68 -11.53 16.16
CA ARG A 56 -9.84 -10.84 16.75
C ARG A 56 -11.15 -11.32 16.15
N LEU A 57 -11.20 -11.47 14.83
CA LEU A 57 -12.42 -11.79 14.09
C LEU A 57 -12.56 -13.29 13.80
N LYS A 58 -11.55 -14.10 14.14
CA LYS A 58 -11.50 -15.53 13.80
C LYS A 58 -11.77 -15.76 12.31
N LEU A 59 -11.06 -15.01 11.46
CA LEU A 59 -11.28 -15.06 10.01
C LEU A 59 -11.01 -16.47 9.48
N THR A 60 -11.92 -16.95 8.64
CA THR A 60 -11.73 -18.21 7.92
C THR A 60 -10.65 -18.08 6.85
N ASP A 61 -10.12 -19.19 6.36
CA ASP A 61 -9.12 -19.18 5.29
C ASP A 61 -9.68 -18.64 3.96
N GLN A 62 -11.01 -18.65 3.78
CA GLN A 62 -11.68 -18.01 2.63
C GLN A 62 -11.81 -16.48 2.79
N GLN A 63 -11.96 -16.00 4.03
CA GLN A 63 -12.06 -14.57 4.34
C GLN A 63 -10.69 -13.89 4.33
N LEU A 64 -9.64 -14.60 4.73
CA LEU A 64 -8.32 -14.04 4.96
C LEU A 64 -7.69 -13.34 3.74
N PRO A 65 -7.74 -13.87 2.50
CA PRO A 65 -7.22 -13.17 1.33
C PRO A 65 -7.95 -11.86 1.06
N LYS A 66 -9.28 -11.85 1.15
CA LYS A 66 -10.10 -10.65 0.95
C LYS A 66 -9.87 -9.60 2.03
N ALA A 67 -9.74 -10.04 3.29
CA ALA A 67 -9.38 -9.17 4.40
C ALA A 67 -7.99 -8.54 4.20
N LYS A 68 -7.02 -9.30 3.68
CA LYS A 68 -5.69 -8.78 3.34
C LYS A 68 -5.79 -7.69 2.28
N GLU A 69 -6.56 -7.88 1.20
CA GLU A 69 -6.76 -6.86 0.17
C GLU A 69 -7.35 -5.56 0.74
N ILE A 70 -8.41 -5.68 1.56
CA ILE A 70 -9.04 -4.54 2.23
C ILE A 70 -8.04 -3.79 3.13
N ILE A 71 -7.25 -4.52 3.93
CA ILE A 71 -6.23 -3.94 4.80
C ILE A 71 -5.11 -3.28 3.98
N THR A 72 -4.62 -3.95 2.94
CA THR A 72 -3.57 -3.41 2.07
C THR A 72 -4.01 -2.08 1.48
N LYS A 73 -5.23 -2.02 0.93
CA LYS A 73 -5.79 -0.78 0.39
C LYS A 73 -5.83 0.31 1.45
N ALA A 74 -6.41 0.03 2.62
CA ALA A 74 -6.53 1.02 3.69
C ALA A 74 -5.16 1.54 4.17
N VAL A 75 -4.16 0.66 4.35
CA VAL A 75 -2.82 1.06 4.80
C VAL A 75 -2.12 1.92 3.74
N VAL A 76 -2.25 1.57 2.46
CA VAL A 76 -1.67 2.35 1.35
C VAL A 76 -2.36 3.71 1.23
N ASP A 77 -3.70 3.76 1.20
CA ASP A 77 -4.47 5.00 1.09
C ASP A 77 -4.15 5.96 2.25
N PHE A 78 -4.03 5.43 3.47
CA PHE A 78 -3.61 6.23 4.61
C PHE A 78 -2.18 6.75 4.43
N ASN A 79 -1.24 5.89 4.05
CA ASN A 79 0.16 6.29 3.87
C ASN A 79 0.32 7.38 2.81
N GLU A 80 -0.38 7.24 1.68
CA GLU A 80 -0.41 8.22 0.59
C GLU A 80 -1.09 9.53 1.03
N GLY A 81 -2.24 9.44 1.69
CA GLY A 81 -2.93 10.60 2.24
C GLY A 81 -2.04 11.40 3.19
N VAL A 82 -1.21 10.72 3.99
CA VAL A 82 -0.25 11.37 4.89
C VAL A 82 0.86 12.07 4.13
N LYS A 83 1.37 11.49 3.03
CA LYS A 83 2.34 12.19 2.16
C LYS A 83 1.74 13.50 1.64
N THR A 84 0.50 13.45 1.15
CA THR A 84 -0.23 14.62 0.66
C THR A 84 -0.43 15.66 1.76
N LEU A 85 -0.84 15.23 2.96
CA LEU A 85 -1.01 16.14 4.10
C LEU A 85 0.31 16.79 4.53
N LYS A 86 1.43 16.05 4.53
CA LYS A 86 2.75 16.62 4.85
C LYS A 86 3.13 17.72 3.87
N ALA A 87 2.88 17.52 2.58
CA ALA A 87 3.13 18.54 1.55
C ALA A 87 2.21 19.77 1.69
N ALA A 88 0.96 19.57 2.12
CA ALA A 88 -0.07 20.61 2.23
C ALA A 88 -0.20 21.26 3.63
N GLY A 89 0.76 21.02 4.54
CA GLY A 89 0.69 21.49 5.93
C GLY A 89 -0.22 20.61 6.79
N MET A 90 0.37 19.55 7.33
CA MET A 90 -0.29 18.56 8.18
C MET A 90 -0.54 19.12 9.58
N ASN A 91 -1.73 18.85 10.12
CA ASN A 91 -2.04 19.05 11.54
C ASN A 91 -2.89 17.88 12.06
N GLN A 92 -3.08 17.81 13.37
CA GLN A 92 -3.80 16.70 14.01
C GLN A 92 -5.25 16.56 13.52
N LYS A 93 -5.95 17.67 13.26
CA LYS A 93 -7.33 17.64 12.76
C LYS A 93 -7.42 17.02 11.36
N LYS A 94 -6.53 17.43 10.44
CA LYS A 94 -6.47 16.88 9.08
C LYS A 94 -6.09 15.39 9.12
N LEU A 95 -5.13 15.02 9.96
CA LEU A 95 -4.73 13.63 10.14
C LEU A 95 -5.87 12.78 10.70
N ARG A 96 -6.58 13.27 11.72
CA ARG A 96 -7.73 12.57 12.31
C ARG A 96 -8.86 12.37 11.30
N THR A 97 -9.11 13.38 10.47
CA THR A 97 -10.09 13.30 9.37
C THR A 97 -9.70 12.26 8.32
N LEU A 98 -8.43 12.24 7.91
CA LEU A 98 -7.90 11.22 7.00
C LEU A 98 -8.03 9.81 7.59
N ALA A 99 -7.60 9.64 8.85
CA ALA A 99 -7.67 8.35 9.54
C ALA A 99 -9.11 7.84 9.64
N LEU A 100 -10.05 8.72 10.02
CA LEU A 100 -11.48 8.39 10.09
C LEU A 100 -12.01 7.95 8.72
N GLY A 101 -11.73 8.71 7.66
CA GLY A 101 -12.23 8.40 6.31
C GLY A 101 -11.75 7.04 5.80
N VAL A 102 -10.45 6.76 5.94
CA VAL A 102 -9.87 5.47 5.53
C VAL A 102 -10.43 4.32 6.36
N GLU A 103 -10.56 4.50 7.67
CA GLU A 103 -11.10 3.46 8.54
C GLU A 103 -12.60 3.23 8.30
N ASP A 104 -13.40 4.27 8.04
CA ASP A 104 -14.81 4.15 7.65
C ASP A 104 -14.97 3.31 6.37
N GLU A 105 -14.14 3.56 5.35
CA GLU A 105 -14.14 2.78 4.11
C GLU A 105 -13.73 1.33 4.34
N LYS A 106 -12.70 1.10 5.17
CA LYS A 106 -12.26 -0.24 5.56
C LYS A 106 -13.38 -1.02 6.25
N VAL A 107 -14.07 -0.39 7.22
CA VAL A 107 -15.22 -1.01 7.90
C VAL A 107 -16.33 -1.31 6.89
N LYS A 108 -16.71 -0.38 6.00
CA LYS A 108 -17.73 -0.65 4.97
C LYS A 108 -17.37 -1.84 4.08
N ALA A 109 -16.11 -1.93 3.65
CA ALA A 109 -15.64 -3.04 2.82
C ALA A 109 -15.72 -4.40 3.55
N TYR A 110 -15.46 -4.42 4.88
CA TYR A 110 -15.58 -5.64 5.68
C TYR A 110 -17.00 -6.22 5.69
N LYS A 111 -18.03 -5.40 5.55
CA LYS A 111 -19.43 -5.86 5.54
C LYS A 111 -19.71 -6.92 4.48
N ALA A 112 -18.99 -6.90 3.36
CA ALA A 112 -19.17 -7.84 2.26
C ALA A 112 -18.53 -9.22 2.51
N ILE A 113 -17.63 -9.34 3.49
CA ILE A 113 -16.85 -10.57 3.72
C ILE A 113 -17.03 -11.18 5.11
N LEU A 114 -17.50 -10.39 6.09
CA LEU A 114 -17.69 -10.82 7.46
C LEU A 114 -19.11 -11.31 7.71
N THR A 115 -19.28 -12.20 8.69
CA THR A 115 -20.61 -12.49 9.25
C THR A 115 -21.15 -11.27 10.01
N PRO A 116 -22.47 -11.17 10.26
CA PRO A 116 -23.03 -10.06 11.04
C PRO A 116 -22.38 -9.88 12.43
N GLU A 117 -22.05 -10.99 13.10
CA GLU A 117 -21.40 -10.99 14.41
C GLU A 117 -19.96 -10.46 14.34
N GLN A 118 -19.16 -10.95 13.38
CA GLN A 118 -17.81 -10.46 13.13
C GLN A 118 -17.81 -8.98 12.76
N TYR A 119 -18.78 -8.57 11.93
CA TYR A 119 -18.93 -7.18 11.51
C TYR A 119 -19.23 -6.27 12.69
N GLN A 120 -20.09 -6.69 13.62
CA GLN A 120 -20.37 -5.88 14.81
C GLN A 120 -19.17 -5.69 15.72
N ILE A 121 -18.27 -6.67 15.81
CA ILE A 121 -17.00 -6.51 16.53
C ILE A 121 -16.17 -5.40 15.90
N VAL A 122 -16.09 -5.35 14.56
CA VAL A 122 -15.37 -4.28 13.83
C VAL A 122 -16.03 -2.93 14.06
N VAL A 123 -17.35 -2.81 13.90
CA VAL A 123 -18.09 -1.54 14.09
C VAL A 123 -17.95 -1.03 15.53
N THR A 124 -18.07 -1.91 16.52
CA THR A 124 -17.93 -1.55 17.94
C THR A 124 -16.52 -1.03 18.23
N GLN A 125 -15.48 -1.73 17.77
CA GLN A 125 -14.11 -1.29 17.95
C GLN A 125 -13.83 0.03 17.21
N HIS A 126 -14.38 0.18 16.00
CA HIS A 126 -14.26 1.40 15.22
C HIS A 126 -14.85 2.60 15.94
N LYS A 127 -16.11 2.50 16.42
CA LYS A 127 -16.77 3.57 17.19
C LYS A 127 -16.09 3.91 18.50
N LYS A 128 -15.40 2.95 19.12
CA LYS A 128 -14.58 3.21 20.32
C LYS A 128 -13.40 4.14 20.02
N VAL A 129 -12.76 4.00 18.87
CA VAL A 129 -11.62 4.83 18.45
C VAL A 129 -12.10 6.11 17.75
N TYR A 130 -13.20 6.00 17.01
CA TYR A 130 -13.81 7.01 16.16
C TYR A 130 -15.29 7.25 16.54
N PRO A 131 -15.58 7.90 17.69
CA PRO A 131 -16.96 8.15 18.11
C PRO A 131 -17.77 8.99 17.12
N GLU A 132 -17.09 9.78 16.30
CA GLU A 132 -17.70 10.61 15.26
C GLU A 132 -18.02 9.86 13.95
N SER A 133 -17.67 8.57 13.85
CA SER A 133 -17.94 7.74 12.68
C SER A 133 -19.44 7.55 12.44
N ARG A 134 -19.82 7.46 11.16
CA ARG A 134 -21.21 7.26 10.72
C ARG A 134 -21.51 5.84 10.24
N VAL A 135 -20.55 4.92 10.39
CA VAL A 135 -20.67 3.52 9.91
C VAL A 135 -21.43 2.65 10.90
#